data_AF-A0A2N5BLJ1-F1
#
_entry.id   AF-A0A2N5BLJ1-F1
#
_cell.length_a   1.000
_cell.length_b   1.000
_cell.length_c   1.000
_cell.angle_alpha   90.00
_cell.angle_beta   90.00
_cell.angle_gamma   90.00
#
_symmetry.space_group_name_H-M   'P 1'
#
loop_
_entity.id
_entity.type
_entity.pdbx_description
1 polymer ?
#
loop_
_entity_poly.entity_id
_entity_poly.type
_entity_poly.pdbx_seq_one_letter_code
_entity_poly.pdbx_strand_id
1 'polypeptide(L)' 'MTLSGCEFTEDDLLRKAVRMVNGTSRRKTPRWVLMKDVFCCGSGVAHALCRRFGFDPDEELSR' A
#
# COMPACT_ATOMS: atom_id res chain seq x y z
N MET A 1 -10.23 12.63 10.99
CA MET A 1 -11.45 11.83 10.77
C MET A 1 -11.66 10.92 11.97
N THR A 2 -12.91 10.62 12.33
CA THR A 2 -13.21 9.74 13.48
C THR A 2 -13.79 8.42 12.99
N LEU A 3 -13.14 7.31 13.32
CA LEU A 3 -13.58 5.96 12.97
C LEU A 3 -13.71 5.14 14.25
N SER A 4 -14.89 4.57 14.52
CA SER A 4 -15.18 3.79 15.74
C SER A 4 -14.79 4.53 17.04
N GLY A 5 -14.98 5.86 17.09
CA GLY A 5 -14.62 6.67 18.25
C GLY A 5 -13.14 7.02 18.39
N CYS A 6 -12.28 6.55 17.48
CA CYS A 6 -10.85 6.88 17.43
C CYS A 6 -10.56 7.97 16.39
N GLU A 7 -9.68 8.91 16.74
CA GLU A 7 -9.19 9.93 15.80
C GLU A 7 -8.08 9.38 14.91
N PHE A 8 -8.23 9.62 13.60
CA PHE A 8 -7.24 9.29 12.59
C PHE A 8 -6.97 10.49 11.69
N THR A 9 -5.72 10.66 11.29
CA THR A 9 -5.39 11.47 10.12
C THR A 9 -5.50 10.61 8.86
N GLU A 10 -5.82 11.23 7.73
CA GLU A 10 -5.83 10.54 6.44
C GLU A 10 -4.44 9.98 6.10
N ASP A 11 -3.38 10.77 6.35
CA ASP A 11 -2.00 10.36 6.08
C ASP A 11 -1.58 9.15 6.92
N ASP A 12 -1.96 9.08 8.20
CA ASP A 12 -1.65 7.92 9.05
C ASP A 12 -2.40 6.66 8.62
N LEU A 13 -3.66 6.80 8.21
CA LEU A 13 -4.42 5.65 7.69
C LEU A 13 -3.84 5.15 6.37
N LEU A 14 -3.49 6.05 5.46
CA LEU A 14 -2.83 5.70 4.21
C LEU A 14 -1.47 5.06 4.47
N ARG A 15 -0.64 5.62 5.34
CA ARG A 15 0.67 5.03 5.72
C ARG A 15 0.50 3.61 6.26
N LYS A 16 -0.50 3.38 7.12
CA LYS A 16 -0.83 2.05 7.64
C LYS A 16 -1.28 1.11 6.53
N ALA A 17 -2.20 1.55 5.66
CA ALA A 17 -2.68 0.76 4.54
C ALA A 17 -1.53 0.34 3.61
N VAL A 18 -0.68 1.29 3.18
CA VAL A 18 0.49 1.02 2.32
C VAL A 18 1.47 0.06 2.98
N ARG A 19 1.73 0.21 4.29
CA ARG A 19 2.61 -0.70 5.03
C ARG A 19 2.07 -2.13 5.08
N MET A 20 0.76 -2.28 5.18
CA MET A 20 0.09 -3.58 5.34
C MET A 20 -0.17 -4.29 4.00
N VAL A 21 0.08 -3.64 2.86
CA VAL A 21 -0.03 -4.30 1.55
C VAL A 21 0.96 -5.45 1.48
N ASN A 22 0.44 -6.65 1.24
CA ASN A 22 1.22 -7.87 1.06
C ASN A 22 0.54 -8.82 0.07
N GLY A 23 1.30 -9.78 -0.46
CA GLY A 23 0.79 -10.80 -1.35
C GLY A 23 -0.16 -11.76 -0.65
N THR A 24 -1.16 -12.26 -1.37
CA THR A 24 -2.08 -13.30 -0.87
C THR A 24 -1.61 -14.72 -1.22
N SER A 25 -0.56 -14.84 -2.02
CA SER A 25 -0.04 -16.11 -2.52
C SER A 25 1.44 -16.28 -2.20
N ARG A 26 1.97 -17.50 -2.39
CA ARG A 26 3.42 -17.78 -2.30
C ARG A 26 4.21 -17.19 -3.47
N ARG A 27 3.55 -16.81 -4.56
CA ARG A 27 4.21 -16.18 -5.70
C ARG A 27 4.66 -14.78 -5.27
N LYS A 28 5.93 -14.49 -5.52
CA LYS A 28 6.49 -13.16 -5.35
C LYS A 28 5.88 -12.21 -6.38
N THR A 29 5.43 -11.07 -5.89
CA THR A 29 4.79 -10.03 -6.69
C THR A 29 5.38 -8.68 -6.27
N PRO A 30 5.77 -7.81 -7.22
CA PRO A 30 6.22 -6.47 -6.90
C PRO A 30 5.18 -5.71 -6.07
N ARG A 31 5.63 -4.99 -5.04
CA ARG A 31 4.78 -4.19 -4.16
C ARG A 31 3.86 -3.26 -4.95
N TRP A 32 4.34 -2.63 -6.02
CA TRP A 32 3.52 -1.72 -6.84
C TRP A 32 2.30 -2.42 -7.47
N VAL A 33 2.40 -3.70 -7.83
CA VAL A 33 1.29 -4.46 -8.41
C VAL A 33 0.21 -4.68 -7.35
N LEU A 34 0.62 -5.05 -6.14
CA LEU A 34 -0.30 -5.24 -5.01
C LEU A 34 -0.96 -3.91 -4.61
N MET A 35 -0.20 -2.82 -4.61
CA MET A 35 -0.71 -1.47 -4.35
C MET A 35 -1.74 -1.03 -5.39
N LYS A 36 -1.48 -1.31 -6.67
CA LYS A 36 -2.41 -1.04 -7.77
C LYS A 36 -3.76 -1.71 -7.52
N ASP A 37 -3.74 -2.97 -7.09
CA ASP A 37 -4.95 -3.77 -6.83
C ASP A 37 -5.68 -3.32 -5.54
N VAL A 38 -4.95 -3.03 -4.46
CA VAL A 38 -5.54 -2.58 -3.17
C VAL A 38 -6.18 -1.19 -3.28
N PHE A 39 -5.54 -0.27 -3.99
CA PHE A 39 -6.00 1.12 -4.11
C PHE A 39 -6.80 1.37 -5.40
N CYS A 40 -7.05 0.34 -6.22
CA CYS A 40 -7.79 0.43 -7.48
C CYS A 40 -7.28 1.58 -8.38
N CYS A 41 -5.97 1.67 -8.58
CA CYS A 41 -5.35 2.80 -9.26
C CYS A 41 -4.45 2.39 -10.44
N GLY A 42 -3.88 3.36 -11.16
CA GLY A 42 -2.91 3.10 -12.22
C GLY A 42 -1.50 2.83 -11.69
N SER A 43 -0.64 2.22 -12.51
CA SER A 43 0.75 1.87 -12.12
C SER A 43 1.57 3.07 -11.67
N GLY A 44 1.41 4.24 -12.31
CA GLY A 44 2.11 5.47 -11.91
C GLY A 44 1.71 5.95 -10.51
N VAL A 45 0.42 5.86 -10.17
CA VAL A 45 -0.10 6.22 -8.84
C VAL A 45 0.40 5.22 -7.79
N ALA A 46 0.40 3.92 -8.10
CA ALA A 46 0.92 2.89 -7.20
C ALA A 46 2.41 3.12 -6.85
N HIS A 47 3.25 3.42 -7.85
CA HIS A 47 4.66 3.75 -7.61
C HIS A 47 4.83 5.01 -6.76
N ALA A 48 4.05 6.06 -7.05
CA ALA A 48 4.10 7.31 -6.28
C ALA A 48 3.70 7.08 -4.82
N LEU A 49 2.68 6.24 -4.55
CA LEU A 49 2.27 5.88 -3.20
C LEU A 49 3.35 5.11 -2.44
N CYS A 50 4.01 4.13 -3.07
CA CYS A 50 5.15 3.43 -2.45
C CYS A 50 6.21 4.44 -2.02
N ARG A 51 6.67 5.28 -2.95
CA ARG A 51 7.75 6.25 -2.70
C ARG A 51 7.37 7.32 -1.68
N ARG A 52 6.12 7.81 -1.72
CA ARG A 52 5.60 8.80 -0.76
C ARG A 52 5.74 8.34 0.68
N PHE A 53 5.59 7.04 0.94
CA PHE A 53 5.70 6.46 2.28
C PHE A 53 7.03 5.72 2.52
N GLY A 54 8.03 5.91 1.65
CA GLY A 54 9.38 5.37 1.83
C GLY A 54 9.53 3.88 1.49
N PHE A 55 8.63 3.30 0.70
CA PHE A 55 8.71 1.91 0.26
C PHE A 55 9.26 1.80 -1.16
N ASP A 56 10.00 0.72 -1.41
CA ASP A 56 10.47 0.36 -2.75
C ASP A 56 9.33 -0.29 -3.55
N PRO A 57 8.88 0.32 -4.67
CA PRO A 57 7.82 -0.26 -5.51
C PRO A 57 8.18 -1.61 -6.12
N ASP A 58 9.46 -1.87 -6.37
CA ASP A 58 9.95 -3.09 -7.02
C ASP A 58 10.31 -4.19 -6.01
N GLU A 59 10.11 -3.94 -4.72
CA GLU A 59 10.27 -4.96 -3.68
C GLU A 59 9.31 -6.13 -3.92
N GLU A 60 9.88 -7.33 -4.01
CA GLU A 60 9.15 -8.57 -4.23
C GLU A 60 8.52 -9.07 -2.92
N LEU A 61 7.19 -9.01 -2.84
CA LEU A 61 6.43 -9.44 -1.67
C LEU A 61 5.77 -10.81 -1.90
N SER A 62 5.72 -11.61 -0.84
CA SER A 62 4.96 -12.86 -0.79
C SER A 62 4.20 -12.96 0.54
N ARG A 63 3.19 -13.82 0.60
CA ARG A 63 2.41 -14.07 1.83
C ARG A 63 3.30 -14.29 3.06
#